data_AF-A0ABD5M6Q0-F1
#
_entry.id   AF-A0ABD5M6Q0-F1
#
_cell.length_a   1.000
_cell.length_b   1.000
_cell.length_c   1.000
_cell.angle_alpha   90.00
_cell.angle_beta   90.00
_cell.angle_gamma   90.00
#
_symmetry.space_group_name_H-M   'P 1'
#
loop_
_entity.id
_entity.type
_entity.pdbx_description
1 polymer ?
#
loop_
_entity_poly.entity_id
_entity_poly.type
_entity_poly.pdbx_seq_one_letter_code
_entity_poly.pdbx_strand_id
1 'polypeptide(L)'
;MVPDSSAETTLADLDADDAYALVYRATRDAVWDVVGTATLILFYLALAAIALSIAVGGIGPFLRGSASLTALALGLVALGVGLFAAFRAYRLVTE
;
A
#
# COMPACT_ATOMS: atom_id res chain seq x y z
N MET A 1 21.48 14.36 -27.99
CA MET A 1 20.95 13.35 -27.06
C MET A 1 20.84 12.07 -27.86
N VAL A 2 21.88 11.23 -27.79
CA VAL A 2 22.00 9.98 -28.56
C VAL A 2 21.41 8.87 -27.68
N PRO A 3 20.47 8.05 -28.19
CA PRO A 3 19.89 6.96 -27.41
C PRO A 3 20.91 5.84 -27.15
N ASP A 4 20.69 5.09 -26.08
CA ASP A 4 21.51 4.03 -25.49
C ASP A 4 22.00 2.93 -26.46
N SER A 5 23.04 3.20 -27.26
CA SER A 5 23.71 2.16 -28.07
C SER A 5 24.41 1.08 -27.23
N SER A 6 24.73 1.38 -25.97
CA SER A 6 25.36 0.47 -25.02
C SER A 6 24.42 -0.65 -24.56
N ALA A 7 23.12 -0.38 -24.39
CA ALA A 7 22.14 -1.41 -24.04
C ALA A 7 21.85 -2.34 -25.21
N GLU A 8 21.77 -1.79 -26.42
CA GLU A 8 21.57 -2.56 -27.67
C GLU A 8 22.74 -3.51 -27.95
N THR A 9 23.98 -3.05 -27.74
CA THR A 9 25.19 -3.87 -27.92
C THR A 9 25.30 -4.96 -26.84
N THR A 10 24.85 -4.69 -25.61
CA THR A 10 24.88 -5.67 -24.50
C THR A 10 23.87 -6.80 -24.69
N LEU A 11 22.71 -6.51 -25.30
CA LEU A 11 21.70 -7.53 -25.59
C LEU A 11 22.04 -8.36 -26.84
N ALA A 12 22.77 -7.77 -27.81
CA ALA A 12 23.22 -8.46 -29.02
C ALA A 12 24.35 -9.48 -28.79
N ASP A 13 25.06 -9.37 -27.67
CA ASP A 13 26.19 -10.24 -27.26
C ASP A 13 25.75 -11.37 -26.29
N LEU A 14 24.45 -11.42 -25.94
CA LEU A 14 23.84 -12.47 -25.12
C LEU A 14 23.17 -13.52 -26.00
N ASP A 15 23.26 -14.79 -25.62
CA ASP A 15 22.46 -15.84 -26.23
C ASP A 15 20.96 -15.50 -26.11
N ALA A 16 20.16 -15.86 -27.12
CA ALA A 16 18.74 -15.51 -27.17
C ALA A 16 17.96 -15.96 -25.92
N ASP A 17 18.38 -17.08 -25.32
CA ASP A 17 17.84 -17.61 -24.07
C ASP A 17 18.17 -16.72 -22.86
N ASP A 18 19.39 -16.17 -22.79
CA ASP A 18 19.81 -15.26 -21.72
C ASP A 18 19.11 -13.90 -21.82
N ALA A 19 18.96 -13.38 -23.04
CA ALA A 19 18.19 -12.16 -23.29
C ALA A 19 16.72 -12.34 -22.88
N TYR A 20 16.11 -13.48 -23.23
CA TYR A 20 14.73 -13.81 -22.83
C TYR A 20 14.58 -13.94 -21.31
N ALA A 21 15.50 -14.67 -20.66
CA ALA A 21 15.49 -14.84 -19.20
C ALA A 21 15.58 -13.50 -18.46
N LEU A 22 16.35 -12.56 -19.00
CA LEU A 22 16.54 -11.22 -18.44
C LEU A 22 15.27 -10.38 -18.53
N VAL A 23 14.61 -10.37 -19.70
CA VAL A 23 13.33 -9.68 -19.88
C VAL A 23 12.25 -10.32 -19.02
N TYR A 24 12.21 -11.65 -18.96
CA TYR A 24 11.23 -12.38 -18.16
C TYR A 24 11.35 -12.07 -16.67
N ARG A 25 12.56 -12.15 -16.09
CA ARG A 25 12.76 -11.83 -14.67
C ARG A 25 12.44 -10.37 -14.37
N ALA A 26 12.86 -9.43 -15.23
CA ALA A 26 12.59 -8.00 -15.05
C ALA A 26 11.08 -7.72 -15.06
N THR A 27 10.36 -8.33 -16.01
CA THR A 27 8.89 -8.19 -16.10
C THR A 27 8.21 -8.78 -14.88
N ARG A 28 8.63 -9.98 -14.47
CA ARG A 28 8.08 -10.65 -13.30
C ARG A 28 8.29 -9.82 -12.03
N ASP A 29 9.49 -9.28 -11.84
CA ASP A 29 9.83 -8.50 -10.66
C ASP A 29 9.02 -7.19 -10.63
N ALA A 30 8.86 -6.52 -11.78
CA ALA A 30 8.00 -5.34 -11.91
C ALA A 30 6.51 -5.64 -11.60
N VAL A 31 5.98 -6.77 -12.10
CA VAL A 31 4.61 -7.21 -11.80
C VAL A 31 4.44 -7.47 -10.30
N TRP A 32 5.40 -8.13 -9.67
CA TRP A 32 5.34 -8.41 -8.24
C TRP A 32 5.43 -7.14 -7.38
N ASP A 33 6.20 -6.15 -7.81
CA ASP A 33 6.28 -4.87 -7.13
C ASP A 33 4.92 -4.13 -7.13
N VAL A 34 4.26 -4.08 -8.30
CA VAL A 34 2.92 -3.49 -8.44
C VAL A 34 1.88 -4.25 -7.62
N VAL A 35 1.88 -5.59 -7.69
CA VAL A 35 0.94 -6.44 -6.94
C VAL A 35 1.17 -6.30 -5.42
N GLY A 36 2.42 -6.24 -4.98
CA GLY A 36 2.78 -6.02 -3.58
C GLY A 36 2.31 -4.66 -3.08
N THR A 37 2.56 -3.61 -3.85
CA THR A 37 2.11 -2.25 -3.55
C THR A 37 0.59 -2.14 -3.51
N ALA A 38 -0.10 -2.71 -4.50
CA ALA A 38 -1.57 -2.74 -4.55
C ALA A 38 -2.15 -3.47 -3.33
N THR A 39 -1.56 -4.61 -2.95
CA THR A 39 -1.99 -5.39 -1.79
C THR A 39 -1.78 -4.60 -0.48
N LEU A 40 -0.65 -3.90 -0.34
CA LEU A 40 -0.39 -3.02 0.81
C LEU A 40 -1.42 -1.89 0.90
N ILE A 41 -1.76 -1.25 -0.22
CA ILE A 41 -2.79 -0.19 -0.26
C ILE A 41 -4.14 -0.76 0.20
N LEU A 42 -4.55 -1.91 -0.35
CA LEU A 42 -5.81 -2.57 0.05
C LEU A 42 -5.82 -2.95 1.53
N PHE A 43 -4.69 -3.40 2.07
CA PHE A 43 -4.55 -3.71 3.49
C PHE A 43 -4.74 -2.46 4.36
N TYR A 44 -4.11 -1.34 4.01
CA TYR A 44 -4.32 -0.07 4.72
C TYR A 44 -5.75 0.44 4.62
N LEU A 45 -6.40 0.29 3.47
CA LEU A 45 -7.81 0.64 3.31
C LEU A 45 -8.72 -0.23 4.19
N ALA A 46 -8.48 -1.54 4.23
CA ALA A 46 -9.22 -2.45 5.10
C ALA A 46 -8.99 -2.11 6.58
N LEU A 47 -7.74 -1.83 6.97
CA LEU A 47 -7.40 -1.41 8.32
C LEU A 47 -8.10 -0.11 8.70
N ALA A 48 -8.13 0.88 7.81
CA ALA A 48 -8.85 2.14 8.03
C ALA A 48 -10.36 1.92 8.18
N ALA A 49 -10.96 1.05 7.37
CA ALA A 49 -12.38 0.72 7.47
C ALA A 49 -12.74 0.03 8.80
N ILE A 50 -11.91 -0.93 9.24
CA ILE A 50 -12.09 -1.60 10.54
C ILE A 50 -11.94 -0.60 11.68
N ALA A 51 -10.90 0.24 11.63
CA ALA A 51 -10.66 1.25 12.64
C ALA A 51 -11.82 2.27 12.72
N LEU A 52 -12.36 2.69 11.57
CA LEU A 52 -13.53 3.56 11.51
C LEU A 52 -14.78 2.89 12.10
N SER A 53 -15.00 1.60 11.83
CA SER A 53 -16.10 0.83 12.42
C SER A 53 -16.02 0.80 13.95
N ILE A 54 -14.81 0.54 14.49
CA ILE A 54 -14.55 0.57 15.93
C ILE A 54 -14.76 1.99 16.51
N ALA A 55 -14.28 3.02 15.81
CA ALA A 55 -14.44 4.40 16.23
C ALA A 55 -15.92 4.81 16.32
N VAL A 56 -16.74 4.46 15.32
CA VAL A 56 -18.19 4.71 15.35
C VAL A 56 -18.85 3.95 16.50
N GLY A 57 -18.43 2.70 16.74
CA GLY A 57 -18.93 1.87 17.83
C GLY A 57 -18.53 2.36 19.23
N GLY A 58 -17.38 3.00 19.38
CA GLY A 58 -16.90 3.54 20.68
C GLY A 58 -17.38 4.96 20.97
N ILE A 59 -17.38 5.84 19.96
CA ILE A 59 -17.74 7.25 20.09
C ILE A 59 -19.27 7.43 20.12
N GLY A 60 -20.01 6.66 19.30
CA GLY A 60 -21.47 6.77 19.17
C GLY A 60 -22.24 6.58 20.49
N PRO A 61 -21.96 5.53 21.28
CA PRO A 61 -22.60 5.31 22.58
C PRO A 61 -22.23 6.37 23.63
N PHE A 62 -21.00 6.88 23.59
CA PHE A 62 -20.55 7.95 24.49
C PHE A 62 -21.35 9.24 24.28
N LEU A 63 -21.57 9.62 23.01
CA LEU A 63 -22.40 10.79 22.65
C LEU A 63 -23.88 10.60 22.99
N ARG A 64 -24.36 9.35 23.13
CA ARG A 64 -25.74 9.01 23.54
C ARG A 64 -25.94 8.93 25.07
N GLY A 65 -24.95 9.34 25.86
CA GLY A 65 -25.06 9.45 27.32
C GLY A 65 -24.52 8.26 28.11
N SER A 66 -23.88 7.28 27.45
CA SER A 66 -23.17 6.20 28.15
C SER A 66 -21.78 6.67 28.57
N ALA A 67 -21.57 6.92 29.87
CA ALA A 67 -20.36 7.50 30.44
C ALA A 67 -19.16 6.52 30.53
N SER A 68 -18.85 5.81 29.43
CA SER A 68 -17.69 4.91 29.37
C SER A 68 -16.48 5.61 28.76
N LEU A 69 -15.59 6.13 29.63
CA LEU A 69 -14.30 6.73 29.25
C LEU A 69 -13.41 5.77 28.44
N THR A 70 -13.48 4.46 28.71
CA THR A 70 -12.73 3.44 27.97
C THR A 70 -13.22 3.28 26.53
N ALA A 71 -14.53 3.34 26.29
CA ALA A 71 -15.08 3.30 24.93
C ALA A 71 -14.66 4.51 24.09
N LEU A 72 -14.63 5.70 24.69
CA LEU A 72 -14.12 6.91 24.04
C LEU A 72 -12.63 6.79 23.70
N ALA A 73 -11.80 6.35 24.65
CA ALA A 73 -10.36 6.19 24.45
C ALA A 73 -10.04 5.21 23.31
N LEU A 74 -10.71 4.06 23.27
CA LEU A 74 -10.60 3.10 22.17
C LEU A 74 -11.02 3.69 20.83
N GLY A 75 -12.10 4.48 20.81
CA GLY A 75 -12.55 5.15 19.59
C GLY A 75 -11.55 6.17 19.05
N LEU A 76 -10.90 6.95 19.93
CA LEU A 76 -9.87 7.91 19.55
C LEU A 76 -8.60 7.24 19.03
N VAL A 77 -8.15 6.16 19.69
CA VAL A 77 -7.02 5.35 19.22
C VAL A 77 -7.33 4.78 17.84
N ALA A 78 -8.53 4.22 17.65
CA ALA A 78 -8.94 3.69 16.36
C ALA A 78 -8.98 4.78 15.27
N LEU A 79 -9.49 5.99 15.57
CA LEU A 79 -9.41 7.12 14.63
C LEU A 79 -7.97 7.47 14.26
N GLY A 80 -7.05 7.51 15.23
CA GLY A 80 -5.64 7.78 14.98
C GLY A 80 -5.01 6.75 14.03
N VAL A 81 -5.28 5.46 14.27
CA VAL A 81 -4.81 4.37 13.40
C VAL A 81 -5.43 4.47 12.00
N GLY A 82 -6.72 4.77 11.89
CA GLY A 82 -7.41 4.93 10.61
C GLY A 82 -6.85 6.09 9.79
N LEU A 83 -6.61 7.25 10.42
CA LEU A 83 -5.96 8.40 9.79
C LEU A 83 -4.54 8.09 9.32
N PHE A 84 -3.75 7.40 10.15
CA PHE A 84 -2.39 6.99 9.79
C PHE A 84 -2.39 6.03 8.60
N ALA A 85 -3.29 5.04 8.60
CA ALA A 85 -3.44 4.10 7.50
C ALA A 85 -3.85 4.82 6.19
N ALA A 86 -4.81 5.73 6.25
CA ALA A 86 -5.24 6.52 5.10
C ALA A 86 -4.12 7.44 4.57
N PHE A 87 -3.37 8.09 5.47
CA PHE A 87 -2.23 8.90 5.10
C PHE A 87 -1.13 8.08 4.42
N ARG A 88 -0.84 6.88 4.92
CA ARG A 88 0.17 6.03 4.30
C ARG A 88 -0.30 5.52 2.94
N ALA A 89 -1.56 5.11 2.80
CA ALA A 89 -2.13 4.75 1.50
C ALA A 89 -2.03 5.92 0.49
N TYR A 90 -2.36 7.14 0.90
CA TYR A 90 -2.21 8.34 0.05
C TYR A 90 -0.77 8.57 -0.38
N ARG A 91 0.18 8.44 0.55
CA ARG A 91 1.63 8.53 0.26
C ARG A 91 2.09 7.47 -0.74
N LEU A 92 1.68 6.21 -0.56
CA LEU A 92 2.03 5.13 -1.50
C LEU A 92 1.48 5.34 -2.92
N VAL A 93 0.38 6.07 -3.06
CA VAL A 93 -0.23 6.38 -4.37
C VAL A 93 0.39 7.62 -5.02
N THR A 94 0.92 8.54 -4.20
CA THR A 94 1.41 9.85 -4.67
C THR A 94 2.94 9.89 -4.85
N GLU A 95 3.65 8.92 -4.28
CA GLU A 95 5.06 8.63 -4.56
C GLU A 95 5.20 7.80 -5.84
#